data_AF-A0A0C3F8B7-F1
#
_entry.id   AF-A0A0C3F8B7-F1
#
_cell.length_a   1.000
_cell.length_b   1.000
_cell.length_c   1.000
_cell.angle_alpha   90.00
_cell.angle_beta   90.00
_cell.angle_gamma   90.00
#
_symmetry.space_group_name_H-M   'P 1'
#
loop_
_entity.id
_entity.type
_entity.pdbx_description
1 polymer ?
#
loop_
_entity_poly.entity_id
_entity_poly.type
_entity_poly.pdbx_seq_one_letter_code
_entity_poly.pdbx_strand_id
1 'polypeptide(L)'
;LKRSLAAGSGAPSRTNIAEVLFGVDAVYALLPDAQKKMVVRQEELLFQWKNSRAVGAVFSSKCQKETLGHQDDNQLLPCTECRDLLKLHTFQVALNRPIPDDANMKFMPISHQDLDVGDIYFKVKGIRDLVEMNDGNSPWLKFARGVVDGVYAKKDVLLGMVEALVIKTERLAKGKSLKNMSYPSAFSDFCNILASTSMRCDSELWLTAPRVGRYSGS
;
A
#
# COMPACT_ATOMS: atom_id res chain seq x y z
N LEU A 1 -4.77 -1.42 15.48
CA LEU A 1 -4.39 -2.53 14.57
C LEU A 1 -3.63 -2.13 13.30
N LYS A 2 -3.49 -0.83 13.00
CA LYS A 2 -2.78 -0.33 11.81
C LYS A 2 -1.26 -0.64 11.77
N ARG A 3 -0.70 -1.18 12.86
CA ARG A 3 0.75 -1.39 13.06
C ARG A 3 1.31 -2.75 12.66
N SER A 4 0.47 -3.77 12.44
CA SER A 4 0.96 -5.14 12.17
C SER A 4 0.03 -5.89 11.24
N LEU A 5 0.58 -6.46 10.16
CA LEU A 5 -0.11 -7.36 9.21
C LEU A 5 -0.40 -8.75 9.79
N ALA A 6 0.17 -9.11 10.95
CA ALA A 6 -0.04 -10.42 11.55
C ALA A 6 -1.51 -10.63 11.99
N ALA A 7 -2.05 -11.80 11.66
CA ALA A 7 -3.41 -12.23 12.02
C ALA A 7 -3.59 -12.48 13.54
N GLY A 8 -2.51 -12.71 14.27
CA GLY A 8 -2.52 -12.97 15.71
C GLY A 8 -1.11 -13.23 16.23
N SER A 9 -0.98 -13.55 17.51
CA SER A 9 0.31 -13.97 18.12
C SER A 9 0.09 -14.65 19.48
N GLY A 10 1.19 -14.91 20.20
CA GLY A 10 1.20 -15.61 21.49
C GLY A 10 1.37 -17.14 21.39
N ALA A 11 1.53 -17.68 20.18
CA ALA A 11 1.86 -19.10 19.99
C ALA A 11 3.30 -19.42 20.46
N PRO A 12 3.59 -20.68 20.79
CA PRO A 12 4.95 -21.17 20.97
C PRO A 12 5.83 -20.94 19.72
N SER A 13 7.15 -21.00 19.88
CA SER A 13 8.08 -20.84 18.76
C SER A 13 7.83 -21.91 17.69
N ARG A 14 8.07 -21.57 16.42
CA ARG A 14 7.97 -22.54 15.31
C ARG A 14 8.87 -23.76 15.49
N THR A 15 10.02 -23.61 16.16
CA THR A 15 10.90 -24.72 16.51
C THR A 15 10.23 -25.66 17.50
N ASN A 16 9.65 -25.14 18.59
CA ASN A 16 8.92 -25.98 19.55
C ASN A 16 7.72 -26.68 18.91
N ILE A 17 7.01 -25.99 18.00
CA ILE A 17 5.88 -26.58 17.27
C ILE A 17 6.38 -27.69 16.32
N ALA A 18 7.51 -27.48 15.64
CA ALA A 18 8.13 -28.49 14.80
C ALA A 18 8.54 -29.73 15.62
N GLU A 19 9.14 -29.53 16.79
CA GLU A 19 9.51 -30.62 17.70
C GLU A 19 8.30 -31.45 18.14
N VAL A 20 7.20 -30.78 18.50
CA VAL A 20 5.96 -31.45 18.89
C VAL A 20 5.34 -32.25 17.74
N LEU A 21 5.42 -31.75 16.50
CA LEU A 21 4.81 -32.38 15.33
C LEU A 21 5.66 -33.51 14.72
N PHE A 22 6.99 -33.38 14.75
CA PHE A 22 7.90 -34.23 13.98
C PHE A 22 9.02 -34.88 14.82
N GLY A 23 9.09 -34.59 16.13
CA GLY A 23 10.08 -35.15 17.06
C GLY A 23 11.18 -34.18 17.46
N VAL A 24 11.90 -34.49 18.53
CA VAL A 24 12.83 -33.59 19.24
C VAL A 24 13.99 -33.07 18.36
N ASP A 25 14.41 -33.83 17.35
CA ASP A 25 15.50 -33.43 16.45
C ASP A 25 15.03 -32.57 15.25
N ALA A 26 13.74 -32.24 15.19
CA ALA A 26 13.15 -31.52 14.07
C ALA A 26 13.50 -30.02 14.09
N VAL A 27 14.46 -29.62 13.26
CA VAL A 27 14.81 -28.20 13.07
C VAL A 27 13.93 -27.55 12.01
N TYR A 28 13.10 -26.56 12.40
CA TYR A 28 12.16 -25.88 11.49
C TYR A 28 12.78 -25.42 10.16
N ALA A 29 14.01 -24.88 10.19
CA ALA A 29 14.69 -24.39 8.99
C ALA A 29 15.00 -25.50 7.98
N LEU A 30 15.25 -26.73 8.45
CA LEU A 30 15.61 -27.90 7.64
C LEU A 30 14.39 -28.69 7.16
N LEU A 31 13.19 -28.37 7.66
CA LEU A 31 11.97 -29.07 7.25
C LEU A 31 11.65 -28.81 5.76
N PRO A 32 11.11 -29.81 5.04
CA PRO A 32 10.48 -29.63 3.74
C PRO A 32 9.34 -28.61 3.79
N ASP A 33 9.07 -27.94 2.67
CA ASP A 33 8.05 -26.89 2.59
C ASP A 33 6.65 -27.35 3.01
N ALA A 34 6.29 -28.60 2.72
CA ALA A 34 5.03 -29.19 3.15
C ALA A 34 4.91 -29.22 4.69
N GLN A 35 5.98 -29.62 5.39
CA GLN A 35 6.02 -29.68 6.84
C GLN A 35 6.09 -28.26 7.45
N LYS A 36 6.83 -27.33 6.85
CA LYS A 36 6.83 -25.92 7.25
C LYS A 36 5.43 -25.31 7.20
N LYS A 37 4.66 -25.61 6.15
CA LYS A 37 3.25 -25.19 6.05
C LYS A 37 2.39 -25.77 7.18
N MET A 38 2.61 -27.02 7.58
CA MET A 38 1.92 -27.61 8.73
C MET A 38 2.25 -26.88 10.03
N VAL A 39 3.53 -26.56 10.27
CA VAL A 39 3.96 -25.80 11.45
C VAL A 39 3.31 -24.42 11.49
N VAL A 40 3.29 -23.69 10.37
CA VAL A 40 2.67 -22.35 10.30
C VAL A 40 1.17 -22.41 10.56
N ARG A 41 0.47 -23.42 10.01
CA ARG A 41 -0.96 -23.64 10.32
C ARG A 41 -1.18 -23.94 11.80
N GLN A 42 -0.34 -24.77 12.39
CA GLN A 42 -0.42 -25.09 13.81
C GLN A 42 -0.12 -23.88 14.71
N GLU A 43 0.86 -23.05 14.34
CA GLU A 43 1.16 -21.78 15.00
C GLU A 43 -0.08 -20.88 15.07
N GLU A 44 -0.81 -20.73 13.96
CA GLU A 44 -2.01 -19.91 13.91
C GLU A 44 -3.16 -20.44 14.79
N LEU A 45 -3.30 -21.77 14.88
CA LEU A 45 -4.26 -22.41 15.78
C LEU A 45 -3.91 -22.19 17.25
N LEU A 46 -2.61 -22.07 17.57
CA LEU A 46 -2.09 -21.89 18.92
C LEU A 46 -1.96 -20.41 19.35
N PHE A 47 -2.40 -19.46 18.52
CA PHE A 47 -2.42 -18.05 18.91
C PHE A 47 -3.24 -17.83 20.19
N GLN A 48 -2.72 -17.01 21.09
CA GLN A 48 -3.41 -16.60 22.32
C GLN A 48 -4.33 -15.41 22.07
N TRP A 49 -4.01 -14.58 21.08
CA TRP A 49 -4.89 -13.52 20.61
C TRP A 49 -4.90 -13.41 19.09
N LYS A 50 -6.03 -12.93 18.56
CA LYS A 50 -6.27 -12.70 17.14
C LYS A 50 -6.61 -11.24 16.88
N ASN A 51 -6.11 -10.75 15.77
CA ASN A 51 -6.19 -9.37 15.33
C ASN A 51 -7.31 -9.23 14.29
N SER A 52 -8.48 -8.71 14.68
CA SER A 52 -9.59 -8.48 13.75
C SER A 52 -9.50 -7.09 13.12
N ARG A 53 -9.08 -7.04 11.85
CA ARG A 53 -8.97 -5.79 11.08
C ARG A 53 -10.33 -5.17 10.75
N ALA A 54 -11.34 -6.01 10.50
CA ALA A 54 -12.68 -5.56 10.13
C ALA A 54 -13.34 -4.71 11.22
N VAL A 55 -13.16 -5.09 12.48
CA VAL A 55 -13.75 -4.39 13.65
C VAL A 55 -12.71 -3.48 14.32
N GLY A 56 -11.45 -3.55 13.91
CA GLY A 56 -10.37 -2.78 14.53
C GLY A 56 -10.05 -3.19 15.97
N ALA A 57 -10.35 -4.44 16.36
CA ALA A 57 -10.21 -4.95 17.73
C ALA A 57 -9.33 -6.22 17.82
N VAL A 58 -8.73 -6.44 18.99
CA VAL A 58 -7.99 -7.67 19.32
C VAL A 58 -8.86 -8.54 20.21
N PHE A 59 -8.92 -9.83 19.93
CA PHE A 59 -9.71 -10.80 20.68
C PHE A 59 -8.81 -11.90 21.24
N SER A 60 -9.14 -12.40 22.43
CA SER A 60 -8.56 -13.65 22.92
C SER A 60 -8.99 -14.80 22.01
N SER A 61 -8.12 -15.79 21.82
CA SER A 61 -8.52 -17.03 21.12
C SER A 61 -9.60 -17.80 21.88
N LYS A 62 -9.76 -17.53 23.18
CA LYS A 62 -10.83 -18.04 24.05
C LYS A 62 -11.97 -17.04 24.27
N CYS A 63 -12.11 -16.04 23.40
CA CYS A 63 -13.19 -15.04 23.50
C CYS A 63 -14.56 -15.71 23.65
N GLN A 64 -15.30 -15.33 24.69
CA GLN A 64 -16.63 -15.87 24.99
C GLN A 64 -17.71 -15.32 24.05
N LYS A 65 -17.38 -14.31 23.21
CA LYS A 65 -18.32 -13.61 22.31
C LYS A 65 -19.48 -12.92 23.03
N GLU A 66 -19.29 -12.67 24.31
CA GLU A 66 -20.22 -11.93 25.15
C GLU A 66 -19.65 -10.54 25.43
N THR A 67 -20.52 -9.54 25.40
CA THR A 67 -20.20 -8.17 25.82
C THR A 67 -21.01 -7.88 27.08
N LEU A 68 -20.33 -7.56 28.17
CA LEU A 68 -20.99 -7.16 29.40
C LEU A 68 -21.29 -5.67 29.29
N GLY A 69 -22.56 -5.29 29.25
CA GLY A 69 -22.97 -3.88 29.27
C GLY A 69 -23.53 -3.50 30.63
N HIS A 70 -23.11 -2.35 31.16
CA HIS A 70 -23.92 -1.62 32.13
C HIS A 70 -24.91 -0.77 31.34
N GLN A 71 -26.22 -0.88 31.63
CA GLN A 71 -27.27 -0.20 30.86
C GLN A 71 -27.15 1.34 30.91
N ASP A 72 -26.42 1.88 31.88
CA ASP A 72 -26.38 3.32 32.16
C ASP A 72 -25.26 4.08 31.44
N ASP A 73 -24.20 3.41 30.96
CA ASP A 73 -22.99 4.11 30.48
C ASP A 73 -22.71 3.93 28.98
N ASN A 74 -23.58 3.19 28.26
CA ASN A 74 -23.44 2.87 26.83
C ASN A 74 -22.07 2.24 26.46
N GLN A 75 -21.31 1.78 27.46
CA GLN A 75 -19.96 1.26 27.32
C GLN A 75 -20.01 -0.27 27.48
N LEU A 76 -19.85 -0.97 26.36
CA LEU A 76 -19.73 -2.42 26.34
C LEU A 76 -18.34 -2.81 26.83
N LEU A 77 -18.28 -3.58 27.91
CA LEU A 77 -17.04 -4.16 28.42
C LEU A 77 -16.73 -5.46 27.65
N PRO A 78 -15.44 -5.70 27.35
CA PRO A 78 -15.02 -6.98 26.78
C PRO A 78 -15.26 -8.11 27.79
N CYS A 79 -15.49 -9.33 27.28
CA CYS A 79 -15.50 -10.53 28.13
C CYS A 79 -14.20 -10.70 28.92
N THR A 80 -14.26 -11.49 30.00
CA THR A 80 -13.14 -11.70 30.92
C THR A 80 -11.88 -12.18 30.20
N GLU A 81 -12.00 -13.15 29.29
CA GLU A 81 -10.90 -13.71 28.51
C GLU A 81 -10.18 -12.65 27.65
N CYS A 82 -10.95 -11.74 27.03
CA CYS A 82 -10.37 -10.64 26.25
C CYS A 82 -9.75 -9.58 27.16
N ARG A 83 -10.33 -9.32 28.35
CA ARG A 83 -9.78 -8.39 29.34
C ARG A 83 -8.47 -8.90 29.92
N ASP A 84 -8.38 -10.20 30.18
CA ASP A 84 -7.22 -10.84 30.79
C ASP A 84 -6.01 -10.92 29.85
N LEU A 85 -6.18 -10.71 28.54
CA LEU A 85 -5.05 -10.50 27.63
C LEU A 85 -4.14 -9.36 28.09
N LEU A 86 -4.68 -8.30 28.71
CA LEU A 86 -3.87 -7.19 29.21
C LEU A 86 -2.92 -7.61 30.34
N LYS A 87 -3.18 -8.72 31.02
CA LYS A 87 -2.31 -9.28 32.06
C LYS A 87 -1.24 -10.21 31.49
N LEU A 88 -1.41 -10.67 30.25
CA LEU A 88 -0.47 -11.57 29.61
C LEU A 88 0.83 -10.84 29.26
N HIS A 89 1.95 -11.30 29.80
CA HIS A 89 3.25 -10.64 29.61
C HIS A 89 3.64 -10.54 28.13
N THR A 90 3.45 -11.60 27.33
CA THR A 90 3.77 -11.59 25.89
C THR A 90 2.92 -10.58 25.13
N PHE A 91 1.68 -10.35 25.55
CA PHE A 91 0.81 -9.33 24.97
C PHE A 91 1.28 -7.92 25.35
N GLN A 92 1.64 -7.68 26.62
CA GLN A 92 2.20 -6.41 27.07
C GLN A 92 3.48 -6.06 26.30
N VAL A 93 4.39 -7.03 26.13
CA VAL A 93 5.60 -6.87 25.31
C VAL A 93 5.23 -6.47 23.87
N ALA A 94 4.23 -7.12 23.27
CA ALA A 94 3.79 -6.77 21.91
C ALA A 94 3.15 -5.37 21.82
N LEU A 95 2.41 -4.95 22.86
CA LEU A 95 1.80 -3.61 22.91
C LEU A 95 2.85 -2.50 23.03
N ASN A 96 3.91 -2.74 23.80
CA ASN A 96 4.97 -1.78 24.10
C ASN A 96 6.03 -1.67 22.99
N ARG A 97 5.98 -2.50 21.94
CA ARG A 97 6.89 -2.36 20.80
C ARG A 97 6.57 -1.06 20.03
N PRO A 98 7.59 -0.24 19.71
CA PRO A 98 7.40 0.95 18.91
C PRO A 98 6.91 0.58 17.51
N ILE A 99 6.19 1.48 16.87
CA ILE A 99 5.81 1.34 15.46
C ILE A 99 7.12 1.38 14.66
N PRO A 100 7.40 0.36 13.82
CA PRO A 100 8.59 0.37 12.99
C PRO A 100 8.53 1.53 12.00
N ASP A 101 9.68 2.14 11.75
CA ASP A 101 9.83 3.13 10.69
C ASP A 101 9.53 2.50 9.32
N ASP A 102 8.83 3.24 8.46
CA ASP A 102 8.45 2.82 7.11
C ASP A 102 9.69 2.41 6.29
N ALA A 103 10.82 3.10 6.49
CA ALA A 103 12.10 2.76 5.87
C ALA A 103 12.59 1.33 6.19
N ASN A 104 12.18 0.80 7.35
CA ASN A 104 12.55 -0.53 7.81
C ASN A 104 11.55 -1.61 7.39
N MET A 105 10.37 -1.25 6.87
CA MET A 105 9.36 -2.23 6.43
C MET A 105 9.88 -3.16 5.33
N LYS A 106 10.85 -2.71 4.51
CA LYS A 106 11.50 -3.55 3.48
C LYS A 106 12.23 -4.78 4.04
N PHE A 107 12.59 -4.76 5.33
CA PHE A 107 13.28 -5.87 5.99
C PHE A 107 12.31 -6.83 6.70
N MET A 108 11.00 -6.56 6.64
CA MET A 108 10.00 -7.45 7.22
C MET A 108 10.02 -8.80 6.49
N PRO A 109 10.18 -9.94 7.19
CA PRO A 109 10.15 -11.25 6.55
C PRO A 109 8.82 -11.48 5.83
N ILE A 110 8.87 -12.12 4.65
CA ILE A 110 7.68 -12.42 3.82
C ILE A 110 6.59 -13.15 4.62
N SER A 111 6.97 -14.02 5.56
CA SER A 111 6.02 -14.75 6.41
C SER A 111 5.18 -13.88 7.36
N HIS A 112 5.57 -12.62 7.57
CA HIS A 112 4.81 -11.64 8.35
C HIS A 112 4.13 -10.60 7.47
N GLN A 113 4.32 -10.69 6.15
CA GLN A 113 3.61 -9.90 5.16
C GLN A 113 2.33 -10.65 4.77
N ASP A 114 1.21 -9.94 4.73
CA ASP A 114 -0.01 -10.44 4.13
C ASP A 114 -0.06 -9.94 2.69
N LEU A 115 0.52 -10.73 1.78
CA LEU A 115 0.62 -10.37 0.37
C LEU A 115 -0.75 -10.32 -0.31
N ASP A 116 -1.70 -11.15 0.13
CA ASP A 116 -3.05 -11.20 -0.42
C ASP A 116 -3.81 -9.89 -0.12
N VAL A 117 -3.69 -9.37 1.11
CA VAL A 117 -4.24 -8.05 1.46
C VAL A 117 -3.60 -6.93 0.63
N GLY A 118 -2.29 -7.01 0.36
CA GLY A 118 -1.58 -6.08 -0.50
C GLY A 118 -2.10 -6.11 -1.95
N ASP A 119 -2.25 -7.30 -2.52
CA ASP A 119 -2.75 -7.51 -3.87
C ASP A 119 -4.20 -7.00 -4.03
N ILE A 120 -5.08 -7.32 -3.08
CA ILE A 120 -6.46 -6.79 -3.05
C ILE A 120 -6.44 -5.26 -3.01
N TYR A 121 -5.58 -4.67 -2.18
CA TYR A 121 -5.46 -3.21 -2.10
C TYR A 121 -5.02 -2.60 -3.43
N PHE A 122 -4.01 -3.19 -4.10
CA PHE A 122 -3.56 -2.73 -5.41
C PHE A 122 -4.61 -2.86 -6.49
N LYS A 123 -5.42 -3.93 -6.47
CA LYS A 123 -6.59 -4.11 -7.35
C LYS A 123 -7.63 -3.03 -7.14
N VAL A 124 -8.02 -2.77 -5.89
CA VAL A 124 -9.02 -1.74 -5.54
C VAL A 124 -8.56 -0.35 -5.96
N LYS A 125 -7.25 -0.08 -5.86
CA LYS A 125 -6.66 1.19 -6.31
C LYS A 125 -6.39 1.27 -7.82
N GLY A 126 -6.59 0.19 -8.58
CA GLY A 126 -6.34 0.15 -10.01
C GLY A 126 -4.87 0.31 -10.39
N ILE A 127 -3.94 -0.03 -9.49
CA ILE A 127 -2.49 0.13 -9.70
C ILE A 127 -1.74 -1.21 -9.72
N ARG A 128 -2.45 -2.34 -9.63
CA ARG A 128 -1.84 -3.67 -9.65
C ARG A 128 -0.91 -3.85 -10.83
N ASP A 129 -1.41 -3.62 -12.04
CA ASP A 129 -0.64 -3.82 -13.26
C ASP A 129 0.60 -2.93 -13.28
N LEU A 130 0.52 -1.70 -12.75
CA LEU A 130 1.67 -0.80 -12.64
C LEU A 130 2.74 -1.32 -11.67
N VAL A 131 2.31 -1.92 -10.55
CA VAL A 131 3.20 -2.45 -9.50
C VAL A 131 3.79 -3.80 -9.91
N GLU A 132 3.04 -4.67 -10.59
CA GLU A 132 3.49 -6.00 -11.02
C GLU A 132 4.25 -5.96 -12.36
N MET A 133 4.08 -4.91 -13.18
CA MET A 133 4.76 -4.80 -14.47
C MET A 133 6.29 -4.91 -14.32
N ASN A 134 6.89 -5.79 -15.12
CA ASN A 134 8.32 -6.10 -15.10
C ASN A 134 8.84 -6.44 -13.69
N ASP A 135 8.08 -7.26 -12.93
CA ASP A 135 8.41 -7.69 -11.56
C ASP A 135 8.66 -6.52 -10.60
N GLY A 136 7.91 -5.43 -10.75
CA GLY A 136 8.07 -4.20 -9.96
C GLY A 136 9.29 -3.36 -10.33
N ASN A 137 9.97 -3.68 -11.44
CA ASN A 137 11.13 -2.95 -11.94
C ASN A 137 10.79 -2.03 -13.13
N SER A 138 9.50 -1.82 -13.39
CA SER A 138 9.02 -0.96 -14.48
C SER A 138 9.57 0.48 -14.39
N PRO A 139 10.08 1.06 -15.49
CA PRO A 139 10.47 2.46 -15.54
C PRO A 139 9.35 3.42 -15.12
N TRP A 140 8.09 3.06 -15.37
CA TRP A 140 6.92 3.85 -15.00
C TRP A 140 6.73 3.94 -13.48
N LEU A 141 6.95 2.82 -12.78
CA LEU A 141 6.88 2.77 -11.33
C LEU A 141 8.03 3.57 -10.69
N LYS A 142 9.24 3.47 -11.26
CA LYS A 142 10.39 4.28 -10.84
C LYS A 142 10.18 5.77 -11.10
N PHE A 143 9.60 6.12 -12.24
CA PHE A 143 9.25 7.49 -12.57
C PHE A 143 8.25 8.04 -11.56
N ALA A 144 7.14 7.33 -11.31
CA ALA A 144 6.14 7.72 -10.33
C ALA A 144 6.74 7.92 -8.93
N ARG A 145 7.59 6.99 -8.48
CA ARG A 145 8.32 7.12 -7.21
C ARG A 145 9.23 8.36 -7.21
N GLY A 146 10.02 8.57 -8.25
CA GLY A 146 10.91 9.73 -8.36
C GLY A 146 10.17 11.07 -8.42
N VAL A 147 8.95 11.11 -8.97
CA VAL A 147 8.08 12.30 -8.91
C VAL A 147 7.64 12.58 -7.47
N VAL A 148 7.17 11.56 -6.74
CA VAL A 148 6.75 11.68 -5.34
C VAL A 148 7.92 12.07 -4.43
N ASP A 149 9.09 11.46 -4.65
CA ASP A 149 10.32 11.73 -3.90
C ASP A 149 10.96 13.08 -4.28
N GLY A 150 10.39 13.82 -5.24
CA GLY A 150 10.87 15.13 -5.67
C GLY A 150 12.15 15.11 -6.49
N VAL A 151 12.62 13.94 -6.95
CA VAL A 151 13.82 13.76 -7.78
C VAL A 151 13.75 14.61 -9.06
N TYR A 152 12.54 14.81 -9.59
CA TYR A 152 12.27 15.56 -10.81
C TYR A 152 11.74 16.97 -10.58
N ALA A 153 11.78 17.51 -9.36
CA ALA A 153 11.17 18.81 -9.01
C ALA A 153 11.69 20.02 -9.81
N LYS A 154 12.85 19.89 -10.49
CA LYS A 154 13.42 20.93 -11.37
C LYS A 154 13.19 20.66 -12.87
N LYS A 155 12.34 19.68 -13.20
CA LYS A 155 12.07 19.23 -14.58
C LYS A 155 10.66 19.63 -15.01
N ASP A 156 10.28 20.87 -14.72
CA ASP A 156 8.90 21.39 -14.84
C ASP A 156 8.32 21.26 -16.25
N VAL A 157 9.15 21.40 -17.28
CA VAL A 157 8.70 21.23 -18.68
C VAL A 157 8.26 19.78 -18.93
N LEU A 158 9.05 18.79 -18.52
CA LEU A 158 8.74 17.38 -18.70
C LEU A 158 7.54 16.97 -17.84
N LEU A 159 7.50 17.41 -16.58
CA LEU A 159 6.37 17.14 -15.69
C LEU A 159 5.08 17.77 -16.26
N GLY A 160 5.17 19.01 -16.76
CA GLY A 160 4.06 19.70 -17.38
C GLY A 160 3.58 19.05 -18.68
N MET A 161 4.47 18.46 -19.47
CA MET A 161 4.11 17.63 -20.64
C MET A 161 3.29 16.41 -20.25
N VAL A 162 3.75 15.67 -19.24
CA VAL A 162 3.07 14.46 -18.75
C VAL A 162 1.70 14.83 -18.18
N GLU A 163 1.61 15.89 -17.38
CA GLU A 163 0.35 16.39 -16.83
C GLU A 163 -0.63 16.80 -17.94
N ALA A 164 -0.16 17.55 -18.95
CA ALA A 164 -0.96 17.93 -20.10
C ALA A 164 -1.50 16.71 -20.87
N LEU A 165 -0.68 15.67 -21.02
CA LEU A 165 -1.07 14.43 -21.68
C LEU A 165 -2.16 13.69 -20.87
N VAL A 166 -2.01 13.58 -19.55
CA VAL A 166 -2.99 12.93 -18.66
C VAL A 166 -4.33 13.66 -18.66
N ILE A 167 -4.33 14.99 -18.54
CA ILE A 167 -5.58 15.77 -18.57
C ILE A 167 -6.28 15.60 -19.94
N LYS A 168 -5.51 15.55 -21.03
CA LYS A 168 -6.06 15.37 -22.39
C LYS A 168 -6.73 14.00 -22.53
N THR A 169 -6.06 12.92 -22.12
CA THR A 169 -6.61 11.57 -22.21
C THR A 169 -7.84 11.39 -21.31
N GLU A 170 -7.82 11.94 -20.09
CA GLU A 170 -8.98 11.93 -19.20
C GLU A 170 -10.19 12.67 -19.78
N ARG A 171 -9.98 13.84 -20.39
CA ARG A 171 -11.08 14.59 -21.02
C ARG A 171 -11.68 13.82 -22.18
N LEU A 172 -10.84 13.22 -23.03
CA LEU A 172 -11.30 12.39 -24.15
C LEU A 172 -12.07 11.17 -23.67
N ALA A 173 -11.59 10.47 -22.64
CA ALA A 173 -12.29 9.33 -22.04
C ALA A 173 -13.67 9.73 -21.47
N LYS A 174 -13.79 10.96 -20.96
CA LYS A 174 -15.06 11.54 -20.45
C LYS A 174 -15.92 12.18 -21.56
N GLY A 175 -15.53 12.09 -22.84
CA GLY A 175 -16.24 12.70 -23.97
C GLY A 175 -16.26 14.24 -23.95
N LYS A 176 -15.37 14.87 -23.18
CA LYS A 176 -15.32 16.33 -23.01
C LYS A 176 -14.50 16.99 -24.12
N SER A 177 -14.88 18.20 -24.48
CA SER A 177 -14.12 19.02 -25.43
C SER A 177 -12.73 19.37 -24.90
N LEU A 178 -11.76 19.43 -25.82
CA LEU A 178 -10.40 19.93 -25.55
C LEU A 178 -10.32 21.47 -25.55
N LYS A 179 -11.43 22.16 -25.86
CA LYS A 179 -11.51 23.61 -25.77
C LYS A 179 -11.35 24.06 -24.30
N ASN A 180 -10.68 25.19 -24.09
CA ASN A 180 -10.40 25.77 -22.77
C ASN A 180 -9.70 24.79 -21.81
N MET A 181 -8.72 24.05 -22.32
CA MET A 181 -7.82 23.28 -21.47
C MET A 181 -6.72 24.20 -20.93
N SER A 182 -6.58 24.22 -19.61
CA SER A 182 -5.46 24.90 -18.95
C SER A 182 -4.26 23.96 -18.91
N TYR A 183 -3.09 24.48 -19.24
CA TYR A 183 -1.83 23.76 -19.22
C TYR A 183 -0.89 24.40 -18.20
N PRO A 184 0.05 23.64 -17.62
CA PRO A 184 1.12 24.19 -16.81
C PRO A 184 1.91 25.25 -17.58
N SER A 185 2.35 26.32 -16.88
CA SER A 185 3.07 27.45 -17.50
C SER A 185 4.36 27.00 -18.19
N ALA A 186 5.17 26.17 -17.52
CA ALA A 186 6.42 25.65 -18.06
C ALA A 186 6.23 24.88 -19.39
N PHE A 187 5.15 24.12 -19.52
CA PHE A 187 4.83 23.42 -20.77
C PHE A 187 4.33 24.41 -21.84
N SER A 188 3.50 25.38 -21.44
CA SER A 188 2.98 26.41 -22.35
C SER A 188 4.11 27.27 -22.93
N ASP A 189 5.07 27.68 -22.09
CA ASP A 189 6.25 28.45 -22.49
C ASP A 189 7.13 27.65 -23.45
N PHE A 190 7.34 26.37 -23.16
CA PHE A 190 8.06 25.48 -24.07
C PHE A 190 7.34 25.35 -25.43
N CYS A 191 6.02 25.18 -25.44
CA CYS A 191 5.23 25.17 -26.69
C CYS A 191 5.34 26.50 -27.44
N ASN A 192 5.35 27.64 -26.75
CA ASN A 192 5.53 28.95 -27.38
C ASN A 192 6.92 29.10 -28.01
N ILE A 193 7.97 28.62 -27.35
CA ILE A 193 9.33 28.59 -27.90
C ILE A 193 9.39 27.69 -29.12
N LEU A 194 8.86 26.47 -29.04
CA LEU A 194 8.77 25.56 -30.17
C LEU A 194 8.01 26.18 -31.33
N ALA A 195 6.83 26.78 -31.07
CA ALA A 195 6.05 27.50 -32.07
C ALA A 195 6.85 28.62 -32.74
N SER A 196 7.60 29.40 -31.96
CA SER A 196 8.42 30.49 -32.50
C SER A 196 9.60 30.00 -33.35
N THR A 197 10.10 28.80 -33.07
CA THR A 197 11.27 28.21 -33.74
C THR A 197 10.83 27.37 -34.95
N SER A 198 9.73 26.62 -34.84
CA SER A 198 9.11 25.89 -35.95
C SER A 198 8.47 26.82 -36.97
N MET A 199 7.96 27.99 -36.57
CA MET A 199 7.54 29.02 -37.52
C MET A 199 8.73 29.62 -38.30
N ARG A 200 9.98 29.37 -37.86
CA ARG A 200 11.22 29.70 -38.59
C ARG A 200 11.79 28.50 -39.37
N CYS A 201 11.29 27.28 -39.12
CA CYS A 201 11.66 26.04 -39.80
C CYS A 201 10.39 25.33 -40.32
N ASP A 202 10.00 25.70 -41.53
CA ASP A 202 9.02 25.07 -42.43
C ASP A 202 7.50 25.23 -42.17
N SER A 203 6.85 25.71 -43.23
CA SER A 203 5.43 26.04 -43.41
C SER A 203 4.48 24.84 -43.52
N GLU A 204 4.91 23.59 -43.28
CA GLU A 204 4.09 22.39 -43.50
C GLU A 204 3.65 21.60 -42.24
N LEU A 205 4.21 21.88 -41.05
CA LEU A 205 3.90 21.10 -39.83
C LEU A 205 2.69 21.62 -39.00
N TRP A 206 2.04 22.70 -39.43
CA TRP A 206 1.06 23.45 -38.62
C TRP A 206 -0.40 22.98 -38.69
N LEU A 207 -0.72 21.91 -39.43
CA LEU A 207 -2.12 21.51 -39.63
C LEU A 207 -2.76 20.75 -38.45
N THR A 208 -2.04 20.44 -37.36
CA THR A 208 -2.59 19.64 -36.24
C THR A 208 -2.31 20.18 -34.83
N ALA A 209 -1.65 21.34 -34.68
CA ALA A 209 -1.39 21.91 -33.36
C ALA A 209 -2.62 22.68 -32.81
N PRO A 210 -3.06 22.43 -31.56
CA PRO A 210 -4.18 23.16 -30.96
C PRO A 210 -3.78 24.63 -30.74
N ARG A 211 -4.53 25.56 -31.34
CA ARG A 211 -4.35 27.01 -31.13
C ARG A 211 -4.68 27.33 -29.66
N VAL A 212 -3.65 27.61 -28.87
CA VAL A 212 -3.80 28.22 -27.55
C VAL A 212 -4.25 29.66 -27.77
N GLY A 213 -5.48 29.98 -27.37
CA GLY A 213 -6.05 31.32 -27.51
C GLY A 213 -5.25 32.32 -26.68
N ARG A 214 -4.79 33.40 -27.33
CA ARG A 214 -4.21 34.56 -26.65
C ARG A 214 -5.27 35.19 -25.76
N TYR A 215 -5.05 35.20 -24.45
CA TYR A 215 -5.72 36.14 -23.56
C TYR A 215 -5.11 37.53 -23.81
N SER A 216 -5.87 38.40 -24.47
CA SER A 216 -5.63 39.85 -24.44
C SER A 216 -6.31 40.39 -23.20
N GLY A 217 -5.52 40.83 -22.22
CA GLY A 217 -6.00 41.67 -21.14
C GLY A 217 -6.28 43.08 -21.65
N SER A 218 -7.47 43.57 -21.30
CA SER A 218 -7.84 44.98 -21.24
C SER A 218 -8.95 45.10 -20.19
#